data_AF-A0A931ZDX4-F1
#
_entry.id   AF-A0A931ZDX4-F1
#
_cell.length_a   1.000
_cell.length_b   1.000
_cell.length_c   1.000
_cell.angle_alpha   90.00
_cell.angle_beta   90.00
_cell.angle_gamma   90.00
#
_symmetry.space_group_name_H-M   'P 1'
#
loop_
_entity.id
_entity.type
_entity.pdbx_description
1 polymer ?
#
loop_
_entity_poly.entity_id
_entity_poly.type
_entity_poly.pdbx_seq_one_letter_code
_entity_poly.pdbx_strand_id
1 'polypeptide(L)'
;MAIARFALALSSGVFAAFVAGCVNLAAVRDFAGEAKMLSAYSAIPADLVGTNVRRQALYGREEPDDALGPYKEHRKRFEESQAVLVKYMGALAAVADDGVVDYKKNITDAAAAATKAGVLEKTDADLFSAALNLVAKLATDAARQKLLAETVKRCDGAVQKLTAALAETIERDYMPSLDAESMASGTLLRDADAAKNPGLSRLAHFTLREHDAQIEAKKKSAAAFATALKKIAEGHAKLATHANDFTAKELVAQLKGYQSELKELQAQFK
;
A
#
# COMPACT_ATOMS: atom_id res chain seq x y z
N MET A 1 40.88 28.26 -70.45
CA MET A 1 40.03 28.99 -69.48
C MET A 1 38.98 28.02 -68.99
N ALA A 2 38.83 27.91 -67.67
CA ALA A 2 38.17 26.83 -66.95
C ALA A 2 36.63 26.89 -66.98
N ILE A 3 35.99 25.78 -66.56
CA ILE A 3 34.79 25.58 -65.71
C ILE A 3 34.14 24.26 -66.18
N ALA A 4 34.34 23.08 -65.59
CA ALA A 4 34.07 22.56 -64.24
C ALA A 4 32.58 22.34 -63.89
N ARG A 5 32.22 21.05 -63.78
CA ARG A 5 31.30 20.39 -62.81
C ARG A 5 29.79 20.52 -62.99
N PHE A 6 29.09 19.39 -63.01
CA PHE A 6 28.48 18.81 -61.80
C PHE A 6 27.98 17.38 -62.06
N ALA A 7 28.55 16.42 -61.33
CA ALA A 7 28.06 15.06 -61.23
C ALA A 7 26.96 15.04 -60.15
N LEU A 8 25.77 14.54 -60.47
CA LEU A 8 24.73 14.24 -59.50
C LEU A 8 24.95 12.81 -58.99
N ALA A 9 25.53 12.67 -57.80
CA ALA A 9 25.61 11.40 -57.10
C ALA A 9 24.24 11.11 -56.45
N LEU A 10 23.61 9.99 -56.83
CA LEU A 10 22.47 9.42 -56.10
C LEU A 10 22.96 8.94 -54.73
N SER A 11 22.67 9.69 -53.68
CA SER A 11 22.78 9.23 -52.30
C SER A 11 21.48 8.51 -51.90
N SER A 12 21.45 7.19 -52.10
CA SER A 12 20.45 6.31 -51.47
C SER A 12 20.67 6.29 -49.95
N GLY A 13 20.04 7.24 -49.26
CA GLY A 13 19.95 7.23 -47.80
C GLY A 13 18.99 6.13 -47.36
N VAL A 14 19.54 5.04 -46.83
CA VAL A 14 18.78 4.02 -46.10
C VAL A 14 18.28 4.65 -44.81
N PHE A 15 17.03 5.08 -44.81
CA PHE A 15 16.30 5.48 -43.60
C PHE A 15 16.00 4.20 -42.81
N ALA A 16 16.92 3.82 -41.92
CA ALA A 16 16.68 2.77 -40.95
C ALA A 16 15.53 3.23 -40.04
N ALA A 17 14.33 2.70 -40.29
CA ALA A 17 13.19 2.84 -39.42
C ALA A 17 13.54 2.20 -38.06
N PHE A 18 13.99 3.03 -37.13
CA PHE A 18 13.96 2.68 -35.71
C PHE A 18 12.48 2.49 -35.36
N VAL A 19 12.01 1.24 -35.42
CA VAL A 19 10.81 0.80 -34.72
C VAL A 19 11.15 0.82 -33.23
N ALA A 20 11.32 2.01 -32.68
CA ALA A 20 11.16 2.25 -31.26
C ALA A 20 9.67 2.05 -30.99
N GLY A 21 9.26 0.78 -30.84
CA GLY A 21 7.95 0.47 -30.29
C GLY A 21 7.91 1.13 -28.91
N CYS A 22 7.13 2.19 -28.77
CA CYS A 22 6.90 2.84 -27.48
C CYS A 22 6.48 1.76 -26.49
N VAL A 23 7.32 1.48 -25.51
CA VAL A 23 7.02 0.49 -24.48
C VAL A 23 5.97 1.13 -23.59
N ASN A 24 4.71 0.73 -23.76
CA ASN A 24 3.61 1.28 -22.99
C ASN A 24 3.58 0.65 -21.59
N LEU A 25 4.15 1.35 -20.61
CA LEU A 25 4.18 0.95 -19.20
C LEU A 25 2.93 1.41 -18.42
N ALA A 26 1.88 1.91 -19.09
CA ALA A 26 0.69 2.46 -18.42
C ALA A 26 0.02 1.45 -17.47
N ALA A 27 -0.04 0.16 -17.82
CA ALA A 27 -0.62 -0.85 -16.93
C ALA A 27 0.17 -0.99 -15.61
N VAL A 28 1.51 -0.89 -15.66
CA VAL A 28 2.37 -0.91 -14.48
C VAL A 28 2.14 0.35 -13.65
N ARG A 29 2.12 1.52 -14.31
CA ARG A 29 1.85 2.82 -13.68
C ARG A 29 0.51 2.81 -12.95
N ASP A 30 -0.55 2.40 -13.64
CA ASP A 30 -1.92 2.48 -13.16
C ASP A 30 -2.15 1.53 -11.99
N PHE A 31 -1.60 0.31 -12.06
CA PHE A 31 -1.61 -0.64 -10.95
C PHE A 31 -0.84 -0.09 -9.73
N ALA A 32 0.40 0.37 -9.94
CA ALA A 32 1.24 0.86 -8.85
C ALA A 32 0.67 2.15 -8.22
N GLY A 33 0.04 3.01 -9.01
CA GLY A 33 -0.66 4.21 -8.55
C GLY A 33 -1.86 3.85 -7.65
N GLU A 34 -2.66 2.87 -8.05
CA GLU A 34 -3.78 2.39 -7.25
C GLU A 34 -3.29 1.71 -5.95
N ALA A 35 -2.28 0.85 -6.06
CA ALA A 35 -1.65 0.21 -4.91
C ALA A 35 -1.10 1.23 -3.90
N LYS A 36 -0.48 2.31 -4.37
CA LYS A 36 -0.04 3.43 -3.53
C LYS A 36 -1.21 4.07 -2.78
N MET A 37 -2.30 4.41 -3.47
CA MET A 37 -3.45 5.07 -2.83
C MET A 37 -4.06 4.19 -1.74
N LEU A 38 -4.31 2.91 -2.05
CA LEU A 38 -4.85 1.96 -1.09
C LEU A 38 -3.92 1.77 0.10
N SER A 39 -2.62 1.61 -0.18
CA SER A 39 -1.61 1.49 0.87
C SER A 39 -1.60 2.70 1.80
N ALA A 40 -2.15 3.86 1.43
CA ALA A 40 -2.21 5.05 2.28
C ALA A 40 -3.45 5.10 3.19
N TYR A 41 -4.28 4.05 3.25
CA TYR A 41 -5.50 4.01 4.05
C TYR A 41 -5.22 4.16 5.56
N SER A 42 -5.56 5.32 6.12
CA SER A 42 -5.14 5.73 7.47
C SER A 42 -6.13 5.43 8.59
N ALA A 43 -7.35 4.99 8.28
CA ALA A 43 -8.39 4.80 9.30
C ALA A 43 -8.03 3.70 10.31
N ILE A 44 -7.39 2.61 9.86
CA ILE A 44 -6.95 1.52 10.73
C ILE A 44 -5.88 1.98 11.73
N PRO A 45 -4.73 2.54 11.31
CA PRO A 45 -3.73 3.00 12.27
C PRO A 45 -4.26 4.12 13.17
N ALA A 46 -5.14 4.99 12.66
CA ALA A 46 -5.79 6.00 13.48
C ALA A 46 -6.63 5.40 14.63
N ASP A 47 -7.21 4.21 14.43
CA ASP A 47 -8.11 3.57 15.39
C ASP A 47 -7.45 2.47 16.25
N LEU A 48 -6.23 2.02 15.93
CA LEU A 48 -5.49 1.00 16.70
C LEU A 48 -5.38 1.34 18.20
N VAL A 49 -5.23 2.62 18.53
CA VAL A 49 -5.24 3.09 19.94
C VAL A 49 -6.68 3.36 20.40
N GLY A 50 -7.51 3.95 19.54
CA GLY A 50 -8.86 4.37 19.86
C GLY A 50 -9.78 3.22 20.30
N THR A 51 -9.66 2.05 19.69
CA THR A 51 -10.43 0.86 20.09
C THR A 51 -10.14 0.42 21.52
N ASN A 52 -8.87 0.46 21.94
CA ASN A 52 -8.48 0.10 23.30
C ASN A 52 -9.00 1.11 24.32
N VAL A 53 -8.95 2.41 24.01
CA VAL A 53 -9.50 3.47 24.85
C VAL A 53 -11.02 3.30 25.03
N ARG A 54 -11.76 3.09 23.93
CA ARG A 54 -13.21 2.89 23.99
C ARG A 54 -13.58 1.64 24.77
N ARG A 55 -12.87 0.52 24.54
CA ARG A 55 -13.06 -0.72 25.28
C ARG A 55 -12.89 -0.54 26.80
N GLN A 56 -11.88 0.21 27.23
CA GLN A 56 -11.64 0.48 28.66
C GLN A 56 -12.77 1.32 29.26
N ALA A 57 -13.20 2.37 28.56
CA ALA A 57 -14.33 3.20 28.98
C ALA A 57 -15.62 2.38 29.15
N LEU A 58 -15.87 1.41 28.24
CA LEU A 58 -17.02 0.50 28.32
C LEU A 58 -16.99 -0.42 29.56
N TYR A 59 -15.79 -0.73 30.08
CA TYR A 59 -15.62 -1.46 31.34
C TYR A 59 -15.60 -0.56 32.58
N GLY A 60 -15.80 0.76 32.43
CA GLY A 60 -15.71 1.72 33.53
C GLY A 60 -14.29 1.84 34.11
N ARG A 61 -13.26 1.54 33.30
CA ARG A 61 -11.85 1.66 33.68
C ARG A 61 -11.24 2.87 32.99
N GLU A 62 -10.64 3.76 33.77
CA GLU A 62 -9.67 4.74 33.25
C GLU A 62 -8.28 4.17 33.56
N GLU A 63 -7.61 3.62 32.53
CA GLU A 63 -6.17 3.35 32.69
C GLU A 63 -5.39 4.65 32.46
N PRO A 64 -4.30 4.86 33.20
CA PRO A 64 -3.40 5.97 32.93
C PRO A 64 -2.79 5.85 31.52
N ASP A 65 -2.46 7.00 30.91
CA ASP A 65 -2.05 7.11 29.50
C ASP A 65 -0.77 6.31 29.15
N ASP A 66 0.00 5.93 30.18
CA ASP A 66 1.18 5.05 30.09
C ASP A 66 0.82 3.60 29.74
N ALA A 67 -0.34 3.10 30.16
CA ALA A 67 -0.83 1.76 29.80
C ALA A 67 -1.16 1.65 28.30
N LEU A 68 -1.34 2.78 27.60
CA LEU A 68 -1.52 2.81 26.15
C LEU A 68 -0.22 2.75 25.35
N GLY A 69 0.94 2.81 26.02
CA GLY A 69 2.28 2.80 25.40
C GLY A 69 2.47 1.70 24.35
N PRO A 70 2.20 0.42 24.65
CA PRO A 70 2.34 -0.66 23.69
C PRO A 70 1.48 -0.49 22.43
N TYR A 71 0.24 0.02 22.55
CA TYR A 71 -0.63 0.27 21.41
C TYR A 71 -0.16 1.45 20.56
N LYS A 72 0.38 2.50 21.20
CA LYS A 72 0.99 3.65 20.49
C LYS A 72 2.23 3.22 19.70
N GLU A 73 3.08 2.37 20.29
CA GLU A 73 4.21 1.79 19.57
C GLU A 73 3.76 0.90 18.42
N HIS A 74 2.75 0.07 18.64
CA HIS A 74 2.22 -0.81 17.60
C HIS A 74 1.65 -0.03 16.42
N ARG A 75 0.84 1.00 16.70
CA ARG A 75 0.34 1.96 15.70
C ARG A 75 1.49 2.57 14.90
N LYS A 76 2.53 3.05 15.59
CA LYS A 76 3.68 3.68 14.94
C LYS A 76 4.38 2.71 13.98
N ARG A 77 4.60 1.46 14.40
CA ARG A 77 5.21 0.43 13.53
C ARG A 77 4.36 0.18 12.29
N PHE A 78 3.04 0.08 12.45
CA PHE A 78 2.11 -0.09 11.32
C PHE A 78 2.19 1.09 10.34
N GLU A 79 2.14 2.33 10.83
CA GLU A 79 2.24 3.55 10.02
C GLU A 79 3.58 3.63 9.26
N GLU A 80 4.68 3.27 9.92
CA GLU A 80 6.02 3.25 9.30
C GLU A 80 6.13 2.21 8.18
N SER A 81 5.63 0.99 8.42
CA SER A 81 5.56 -0.08 7.41
C SER A 81 4.66 0.28 6.23
N GLN A 82 3.50 0.87 6.52
CA GLN A 82 2.58 1.38 5.53
C GLN A 82 3.23 2.44 4.64
N ALA A 83 3.97 3.37 5.26
CA ALA A 83 4.68 4.43 4.54
C ALA A 83 5.74 3.88 3.59
N VAL A 84 6.41 2.77 3.92
CA VAL A 84 7.34 2.10 2.98
C VAL A 84 6.60 1.64 1.73
N LEU A 85 5.48 0.93 1.89
CA LEU A 85 4.72 0.39 0.77
C LEU A 85 4.15 1.49 -0.12
N VAL A 86 3.55 2.54 0.48
CA VAL A 86 3.04 3.72 -0.24
C VAL A 86 4.12 4.33 -1.12
N LYS A 87 5.28 4.60 -0.52
CA LYS A 87 6.33 5.32 -1.22
C LYS A 87 6.99 4.44 -2.28
N TYR A 88 7.16 3.14 -2.02
CA TYR A 88 7.64 2.16 -3.01
C TYR A 88 6.73 2.09 -4.23
N MET A 89 5.43 1.86 -4.03
CA MET A 89 4.46 1.79 -5.13
C MET A 89 4.36 3.12 -5.89
N GLY A 90 4.47 4.24 -5.18
CA GLY A 90 4.53 5.56 -5.82
C GLY A 90 5.76 5.74 -6.72
N ALA A 91 6.90 5.20 -6.34
CA ALA A 91 8.08 5.24 -7.18
C ALA A 91 8.00 4.30 -8.38
N LEU A 92 7.44 3.11 -8.22
CA LEU A 92 7.14 2.23 -9.36
C LEU A 92 6.24 2.93 -10.39
N ALA A 93 5.19 3.62 -9.91
CA ALA A 93 4.31 4.40 -10.77
C ALA A 93 5.07 5.54 -11.49
N ALA A 94 5.91 6.27 -10.77
CA ALA A 94 6.70 7.37 -11.35
C ALA A 94 7.67 6.89 -12.44
N VAL A 95 8.39 5.79 -12.20
CA VAL A 95 9.29 5.20 -13.21
C VAL A 95 8.51 4.74 -14.45
N ALA A 96 7.30 4.24 -14.27
CA ALA A 96 6.45 3.83 -15.38
C ALA A 96 5.86 5.00 -16.19
N ASP A 97 5.72 6.20 -15.59
CA ASP A 97 5.13 7.41 -16.20
C ASP A 97 6.16 8.39 -16.79
N ASP A 98 7.44 8.01 -16.86
CA ASP A 98 8.55 8.92 -17.24
C ASP A 98 8.74 10.11 -16.27
N GLY A 99 8.25 9.98 -15.04
CA GLY A 99 8.33 11.01 -14.02
C GLY A 99 9.67 11.02 -13.29
N VAL A 100 10.33 12.17 -13.22
CA VAL A 100 11.46 12.41 -12.30
C VAL A 100 10.88 12.86 -10.97
N VAL A 101 10.90 12.01 -9.96
CA VAL A 101 10.47 12.38 -8.59
C VAL A 101 11.61 12.15 -7.62
N ASP A 102 11.93 13.17 -6.83
CA ASP A 102 12.93 13.08 -5.77
C ASP A 102 12.34 12.41 -4.52
N TYR A 103 12.30 11.07 -4.54
CA TYR A 103 11.88 10.26 -3.39
C TYR A 103 13.02 9.92 -2.40
N LYS A 104 14.24 10.42 -2.67
CA LYS A 104 15.49 9.90 -2.11
C LYS A 104 15.56 9.98 -0.58
N LYS A 105 15.15 11.11 -0.01
CA LYS A 105 15.18 11.34 1.45
C LYS A 105 14.05 10.58 2.16
N ASN A 106 12.85 10.60 1.60
CA ASN A 106 11.65 10.17 2.31
C ASN A 106 11.51 8.64 2.43
N ILE A 107 12.07 7.83 1.51
CA ILE A 107 12.04 6.36 1.67
C ILE A 107 13.21 5.84 2.48
N THR A 108 14.41 6.41 2.37
CA THR A 108 15.52 6.00 3.25
C THR A 108 15.07 6.07 4.72
N ASP A 109 14.36 7.15 5.08
CA ASP A 109 13.78 7.31 6.42
C ASP A 109 12.67 6.29 6.72
N ALA A 110 11.80 5.97 5.74
CA ALA A 110 10.73 4.99 5.92
C ALA A 110 11.25 3.56 6.04
N ALA A 111 12.22 3.17 5.22
CA ALA A 111 12.83 1.85 5.20
C ALA A 111 13.69 1.63 6.46
N ALA A 112 14.40 2.66 6.91
CA ALA A 112 15.08 2.65 8.20
C ALA A 112 14.08 2.51 9.36
N ALA A 113 12.93 3.20 9.28
CA ALA A 113 11.86 3.07 10.27
C ALA A 113 11.24 1.67 10.30
N ALA A 114 10.93 1.08 9.14
CA ALA A 114 10.41 -0.29 9.04
C ALA A 114 11.45 -1.35 9.50
N THR A 115 12.75 -1.12 9.27
CA THR A 115 13.81 -1.96 9.84
C THR A 115 13.84 -1.87 11.36
N LYS A 116 13.76 -0.65 11.90
CA LYS A 116 13.71 -0.40 13.34
C LYS A 116 12.45 -1.01 13.97
N ALA A 117 11.35 -1.01 13.24
CA ALA A 117 10.10 -1.64 13.63
C ALA A 117 10.15 -3.19 13.59
N GLY A 118 11.22 -3.78 13.05
CA GLY A 118 11.40 -5.22 12.91
C GLY A 118 10.58 -5.85 11.79
N VAL A 119 9.98 -5.02 10.91
CA VAL A 119 9.11 -5.48 9.81
C VAL A 119 9.92 -5.83 8.57
N LEU A 120 11.04 -5.16 8.35
CA LEU A 120 11.99 -5.48 7.30
C LEU A 120 13.35 -5.82 7.90
N GLU A 121 14.06 -6.75 7.26
CA GLU A 121 15.47 -6.91 7.50
C GLU A 121 16.23 -5.71 6.92
N LYS A 122 17.39 -5.38 7.50
CA LYS A 122 18.22 -4.28 6.99
C LYS A 122 18.56 -4.46 5.50
N THR A 123 18.78 -5.70 5.09
CA THR A 123 18.96 -6.10 3.70
C THR A 123 17.78 -5.65 2.84
N ASP A 124 16.54 -5.96 3.25
CA ASP A 124 15.31 -5.61 2.54
C ASP A 124 15.09 -4.07 2.48
N ALA A 125 15.44 -3.34 3.54
CA ALA A 125 15.37 -1.88 3.55
C ALA A 125 16.39 -1.19 2.63
N ASP A 126 17.59 -1.77 2.52
CA ASP A 126 18.60 -1.32 1.56
C ASP A 126 18.14 -1.57 0.11
N LEU A 127 17.34 -2.62 -0.14
CA LEU A 127 16.74 -2.89 -1.46
C LEU A 127 15.79 -1.77 -1.88
N PHE A 128 14.86 -1.39 -1.01
CA PHE A 128 13.92 -0.32 -1.28
C PHE A 128 14.66 1.00 -1.52
N SER A 129 15.63 1.34 -0.67
CA SER A 129 16.42 2.56 -0.82
C SER A 129 17.22 2.59 -2.13
N ALA A 130 17.81 1.46 -2.53
CA ALA A 130 18.55 1.34 -3.78
C ALA A 130 17.65 1.48 -5.02
N ALA A 131 16.44 0.91 -5.01
CA ALA A 131 15.49 0.99 -6.11
C ALA A 131 15.10 2.43 -6.46
N LEU A 132 15.17 3.36 -5.51
CA LEU A 132 14.68 4.73 -5.65
C LEU A 132 15.74 5.72 -6.06
N ASN A 133 16.99 5.44 -5.70
CA ASN A 133 18.14 6.18 -6.17
C ASN A 133 18.25 6.14 -7.70
N LEU A 134 17.60 5.18 -8.35
CA LEU A 134 17.61 4.96 -9.79
C LEU A 134 16.54 5.78 -10.56
N VAL A 135 15.56 6.40 -9.87
CA VAL A 135 14.48 7.21 -10.50
C VAL A 135 15.01 8.54 -11.06
N ALA A 136 16.19 9.00 -10.63
CA ALA A 136 16.60 10.38 -10.85
C ALA A 136 17.03 10.75 -12.28
N LYS A 137 17.31 9.80 -13.20
CA LYS A 137 17.90 10.11 -14.53
C LYS A 137 17.70 9.01 -15.58
N LEU A 138 16.48 8.75 -16.04
CA LEU A 138 16.26 7.81 -17.15
C LEU A 138 15.71 8.54 -18.37
N ALA A 139 16.51 8.58 -19.45
CA ALA A 139 16.18 9.32 -20.67
C ALA A 139 15.53 8.45 -21.76
N THR A 140 15.41 7.14 -21.54
CA THR A 140 14.88 6.20 -22.55
C THR A 140 13.97 5.13 -21.93
N ASP A 141 12.96 4.71 -22.67
CA ASP A 141 12.03 3.63 -22.31
C ASP A 141 12.75 2.33 -21.94
N ALA A 142 13.82 1.98 -22.67
CA ALA A 142 14.62 0.80 -22.40
C ALA A 142 15.32 0.85 -21.04
N ALA A 143 15.80 2.04 -20.64
CA ALA A 143 16.41 2.22 -19.33
C ALA A 143 15.36 2.13 -18.20
N ARG A 144 14.15 2.67 -18.42
CA ARG A 144 13.02 2.54 -17.47
C ARG A 144 12.55 1.10 -17.33
N GLN A 145 12.41 0.37 -18.42
CA GLN A 145 12.05 -1.05 -18.40
C GLN A 145 13.09 -1.88 -17.66
N LYS A 146 14.39 -1.68 -17.95
CA LYS A 146 15.47 -2.38 -17.25
C LYS A 146 15.46 -2.08 -15.75
N LEU A 147 15.31 -0.81 -15.38
CA LEU A 147 15.22 -0.44 -13.97
C LEU A 147 14.03 -1.11 -13.30
N LEU A 148 12.82 -0.98 -13.87
CA LEU A 148 11.62 -1.60 -13.33
C LEU A 148 11.85 -3.09 -13.14
N ALA A 149 12.39 -3.78 -14.14
CA ALA A 149 12.68 -5.21 -14.12
C ALA A 149 13.58 -5.60 -12.95
N GLU A 150 14.69 -4.89 -12.76
CA GLU A 150 15.64 -5.12 -11.66
C GLU A 150 14.99 -4.82 -10.31
N THR A 151 14.26 -3.70 -10.20
CA THR A 151 13.58 -3.28 -8.98
C THR A 151 12.53 -4.28 -8.53
N VAL A 152 11.59 -4.68 -9.40
CA VAL A 152 10.51 -5.59 -9.02
C VAL A 152 11.06 -6.98 -8.68
N LYS A 153 12.04 -7.49 -9.43
CA LYS A 153 12.68 -8.79 -9.10
C LYS A 153 13.37 -8.76 -7.75
N ARG A 154 14.14 -7.71 -7.48
CA ARG A 154 14.94 -7.59 -6.26
C ARG A 154 14.05 -7.35 -5.04
N CYS A 155 13.00 -6.54 -5.17
CA CYS A 155 12.16 -6.15 -4.04
C CYS A 155 10.99 -7.11 -3.78
N ASP A 156 10.70 -8.08 -4.65
CA ASP A 156 9.51 -8.92 -4.51
C ASP A 156 9.41 -9.59 -3.14
N GLY A 157 10.46 -10.29 -2.71
CA GLY A 157 10.47 -10.93 -1.38
C GLY A 157 10.17 -9.95 -0.25
N ALA A 158 10.71 -8.73 -0.31
CA ALA A 158 10.47 -7.70 0.69
C ALA A 158 9.04 -7.15 0.64
N VAL A 159 8.46 -6.99 -0.55
CA VAL A 159 7.05 -6.59 -0.73
C VAL A 159 6.10 -7.68 -0.23
N GLN A 160 6.39 -8.95 -0.51
CA GLN A 160 5.62 -10.09 0.02
C GLN A 160 5.63 -10.09 1.56
N LYS A 161 6.81 -9.97 2.18
CA LYS A 161 6.94 -9.89 3.65
C LYS A 161 6.16 -8.71 4.23
N LEU A 162 6.32 -7.52 3.63
CA LEU A 162 5.71 -6.28 4.14
C LEU A 162 4.19 -6.31 4.06
N THR A 163 3.63 -6.72 2.91
CA THR A 163 2.18 -6.82 2.73
C THR A 163 1.56 -7.91 3.61
N ALA A 164 2.25 -9.05 3.78
CA ALA A 164 1.84 -10.10 4.70
C ALA A 164 1.83 -9.62 6.16
N ALA A 165 2.88 -8.95 6.61
CA ALA A 165 2.96 -8.41 7.97
C ALA A 165 1.86 -7.38 8.26
N LEU A 166 1.60 -6.46 7.32
CA LEU A 166 0.51 -5.48 7.45
C LEU A 166 -0.86 -6.17 7.49
N ALA A 167 -1.10 -7.17 6.64
CA ALA A 167 -2.34 -7.94 6.64
C ALA A 167 -2.51 -8.73 7.95
N GLU A 168 -1.43 -9.33 8.45
CA GLU A 168 -1.43 -10.08 9.70
C GLU A 168 -1.76 -9.18 10.89
N THR A 169 -1.19 -7.97 10.99
CA THR A 169 -1.56 -7.01 12.03
C THR A 169 -3.04 -6.65 11.99
N ILE A 170 -3.63 -6.51 10.80
CA ILE A 170 -5.06 -6.24 10.67
C ILE A 170 -5.88 -7.44 11.19
N GLU A 171 -5.55 -8.64 10.71
CA GLU A 171 -6.31 -9.86 10.98
C GLU A 171 -6.15 -10.38 12.42
N ARG A 172 -4.97 -10.23 13.01
CA ARG A 172 -4.62 -10.79 14.32
C ARG A 172 -4.65 -9.82 15.47
N ASP A 173 -4.52 -8.52 15.20
CA ASP A 173 -4.51 -7.51 16.27
C ASP A 173 -5.72 -6.59 16.16
N TYR A 174 -5.92 -5.94 15.01
CA TYR A 174 -6.98 -4.93 14.89
C TYR A 174 -8.39 -5.55 14.92
N MET A 175 -8.66 -6.55 14.08
CA MET A 175 -9.98 -7.20 14.05
C MET A 175 -10.36 -7.81 15.41
N PRO A 176 -9.48 -8.57 16.10
CA PRO A 176 -9.78 -9.06 17.45
C PRO A 176 -9.95 -7.95 18.49
N SER A 177 -9.26 -6.81 18.33
CA SER A 177 -9.49 -5.65 19.22
C SER A 177 -10.90 -5.07 19.07
N LEU A 178 -11.43 -5.03 17.85
CA LEU A 178 -12.81 -4.64 17.57
C LEU A 178 -13.82 -5.65 18.12
N ASP A 179 -13.52 -6.96 18.04
CA ASP A 179 -14.34 -7.99 18.69
C ASP A 179 -14.36 -7.81 20.23
N ALA A 180 -13.21 -7.50 20.82
CA ALA A 180 -13.10 -7.23 22.24
C ALA A 180 -13.86 -5.95 22.67
N GLU A 181 -13.86 -4.92 21.82
CA GLU A 181 -14.67 -3.72 22.00
C GLU A 181 -16.18 -4.04 21.96
N SER A 182 -16.63 -4.84 20.98
CA SER A 182 -18.02 -5.28 20.86
C SER A 182 -18.46 -6.13 22.07
N MET A 183 -17.60 -7.02 22.57
CA MET A 183 -17.88 -7.78 23.80
C MET A 183 -18.02 -6.88 25.04
N ALA A 184 -17.23 -5.79 25.12
CA ALA A 184 -17.34 -4.82 26.20
C ALA A 184 -18.68 -4.07 26.13
N SER A 185 -19.10 -3.65 24.93
CA SER A 185 -20.43 -3.06 24.69
C SER A 185 -21.56 -3.98 25.12
N GLY A 186 -21.50 -5.27 24.75
CA GLY A 186 -22.49 -6.26 25.18
C GLY A 186 -22.50 -6.49 26.71
N THR A 187 -21.37 -6.31 27.38
CA THR A 187 -21.29 -6.39 28.85
C THR A 187 -21.93 -5.18 29.50
N LEU A 188 -21.61 -3.97 29.04
CA LEU A 188 -22.24 -2.74 29.52
C LEU A 188 -23.77 -2.78 29.36
N LEU A 189 -24.26 -3.32 28.24
CA LEU A 189 -25.69 -3.46 28.00
C LEU A 189 -26.35 -4.40 29.02
N ARG A 190 -25.74 -5.57 29.28
CA ARG A 190 -26.25 -6.51 30.29
C ARG A 190 -26.28 -5.91 31.68
N ASP A 191 -25.26 -5.13 32.05
CA ASP A 191 -25.19 -4.45 33.35
C ASP A 191 -26.28 -3.37 33.47
N ALA A 192 -26.52 -2.61 32.40
CA ALA A 192 -27.59 -1.62 32.33
C ALA A 192 -28.99 -2.24 32.50
N ASP A 193 -29.23 -3.39 31.88
CA ASP A 193 -30.48 -4.14 32.03
C ASP A 193 -30.64 -4.72 33.44
N ALA A 194 -29.55 -5.27 34.01
CA ALA A 194 -29.54 -5.83 35.35
C ALA A 194 -29.79 -4.78 36.45
N ALA A 195 -29.46 -3.51 36.20
CA ALA A 195 -29.70 -2.39 37.10
C ALA A 195 -31.20 -2.06 37.32
N LYS A 196 -32.12 -2.69 36.57
CA LYS A 196 -33.58 -2.50 36.65
C LYS A 196 -34.01 -1.02 36.53
N ASN A 197 -33.25 -0.23 35.76
CA ASN A 197 -33.57 1.16 35.45
C ASN A 197 -33.94 1.27 33.95
N PRO A 198 -35.23 1.41 33.62
CA PRO A 198 -35.68 1.44 32.22
C PRO A 198 -35.10 2.60 31.39
N GLY A 199 -34.80 3.73 32.04
CA GLY A 199 -34.17 4.88 31.38
C GLY A 199 -32.72 4.58 31.00
N LEU A 200 -31.96 3.99 31.91
CA LEU A 200 -30.58 3.57 31.68
C LEU A 200 -30.48 2.50 30.58
N SER A 201 -31.31 1.46 30.66
CA SER A 201 -31.37 0.39 29.65
C SER A 201 -31.69 0.95 28.26
N ARG A 202 -32.72 1.82 28.15
CA ARG A 202 -33.07 2.46 26.87
C ARG A 202 -31.93 3.33 26.32
N LEU A 203 -31.27 4.10 27.18
CA LEU A 203 -30.14 4.94 26.78
C LEU A 203 -28.97 4.07 26.30
N ALA A 204 -28.62 3.01 27.04
CA ALA A 204 -27.56 2.08 26.66
C ALA A 204 -27.85 1.42 25.30
N HIS A 205 -29.06 0.89 25.09
CA HIS A 205 -29.48 0.33 23.81
C HIS A 205 -29.40 1.34 22.65
N PHE A 206 -29.80 2.59 22.88
CA PHE A 206 -29.75 3.62 21.85
C PHE A 206 -28.32 3.99 21.49
N THR A 207 -27.48 4.26 22.49
CA THR A 207 -26.07 4.67 22.31
C THR A 207 -25.23 3.54 21.71
N LEU A 208 -25.41 2.30 22.15
CA LEU A 208 -24.58 1.17 21.69
C LEU A 208 -24.97 0.67 20.30
N ARG A 209 -26.20 0.91 19.83
CA ARG A 209 -26.61 0.50 18.48
C ARG A 209 -25.74 1.14 17.38
N GLU A 210 -25.50 2.45 17.48
CA GLU A 210 -24.67 3.15 16.50
C GLU A 210 -23.22 2.69 16.61
N HIS A 211 -22.74 2.51 17.83
CA HIS A 211 -21.40 2.02 18.11
C HIS A 211 -21.14 0.63 17.50
N ASP A 212 -22.06 -0.33 17.66
CA ASP A 212 -21.94 -1.66 17.07
C ASP A 212 -21.95 -1.59 15.54
N ALA A 213 -22.77 -0.72 14.94
CA ALA A 213 -22.77 -0.51 13.49
C ALA A 213 -21.43 0.07 13.00
N GLN A 214 -20.80 0.97 13.76
CA GLN A 214 -19.47 1.49 13.46
C GLN A 214 -18.39 0.41 13.59
N ILE A 215 -18.46 -0.47 14.59
CA ILE A 215 -17.55 -1.62 14.73
C ILE A 215 -17.64 -2.52 13.50
N GLU A 216 -18.84 -2.87 13.05
CA GLU A 216 -19.02 -3.74 11.89
C GLU A 216 -18.56 -3.07 10.58
N ALA A 217 -18.77 -1.76 10.42
CA ALA A 217 -18.22 -1.00 9.30
C ALA A 217 -16.68 -1.03 9.30
N LYS A 218 -16.05 -0.84 10.47
CA LYS A 218 -14.59 -0.93 10.62
C LYS A 218 -14.05 -2.32 10.30
N LYS A 219 -14.71 -3.39 10.76
CA LYS A 219 -14.33 -4.77 10.42
C LYS A 219 -14.39 -5.02 8.93
N LYS A 220 -15.44 -4.53 8.25
CA LYS A 220 -15.57 -4.65 6.79
C LYS A 220 -14.43 -3.91 6.07
N SER A 221 -14.16 -2.66 6.46
CA SER A 221 -13.06 -1.86 5.90
C SER A 221 -11.70 -2.52 6.16
N ALA A 222 -11.49 -3.08 7.36
CA ALA A 222 -10.29 -3.82 7.73
C ALA A 222 -10.08 -5.07 6.86
N ALA A 223 -11.12 -5.89 6.70
CA ALA A 223 -11.07 -7.08 5.85
C ALA A 223 -10.82 -6.73 4.37
N ALA A 224 -11.45 -5.66 3.87
CA ALA A 224 -11.20 -5.16 2.53
C ALA A 224 -9.74 -4.68 2.36
N PHE A 225 -9.17 -3.99 3.35
CA PHE A 225 -7.79 -3.55 3.28
C PHE A 225 -6.78 -4.71 3.38
N ALA A 226 -7.00 -5.69 4.25
CA ALA A 226 -6.19 -6.91 4.31
C ALA A 226 -6.23 -7.67 2.97
N THR A 227 -7.39 -7.74 2.33
CA THR A 227 -7.53 -8.31 0.98
C THR A 227 -6.78 -7.49 -0.06
N ALA A 228 -6.86 -6.16 -0.01
CA ALA A 228 -6.12 -5.28 -0.91
C ALA A 228 -4.61 -5.47 -0.79
N LEU A 229 -4.07 -5.63 0.43
CA LEU A 229 -2.64 -5.91 0.65
C LEU A 229 -2.22 -7.22 -0.04
N LYS A 230 -3.02 -8.28 0.06
CA LYS A 230 -2.77 -9.55 -0.64
C LYS A 230 -2.78 -9.37 -2.16
N LYS A 231 -3.73 -8.61 -2.70
CA LYS A 231 -3.81 -8.29 -4.13
C LYS A 231 -2.65 -7.43 -4.64
N ILE A 232 -2.17 -6.50 -3.83
CA ILE A 232 -0.95 -5.73 -4.12
C ILE A 232 0.25 -6.69 -4.20
N ALA A 233 0.37 -7.62 -3.26
CA ALA A 233 1.43 -8.63 -3.24
C ALA A 233 1.38 -9.53 -4.49
N GLU A 234 0.19 -10.02 -4.86
CA GLU A 234 -0.04 -10.85 -6.06
C GLU A 234 0.33 -10.09 -7.35
N GLY A 235 -0.15 -8.85 -7.50
CA GLY A 235 0.17 -8.01 -8.65
C GLY A 235 1.66 -7.71 -8.76
N HIS A 236 2.32 -7.47 -7.62
CA HIS A 236 3.77 -7.29 -7.57
C HIS A 236 4.53 -8.55 -7.98
N ALA A 237 4.13 -9.74 -7.51
CA ALA A 237 4.73 -11.01 -7.90
C ALA A 237 4.59 -11.27 -9.41
N LYS A 238 3.47 -10.86 -10.02
CA LYS A 238 3.29 -10.90 -11.48
C LYS A 238 4.25 -9.97 -12.20
N LEU A 239 4.45 -8.75 -11.71
CA LEU A 239 5.48 -7.84 -12.25
C LEU A 239 6.87 -8.49 -12.17
N ALA A 240 7.23 -9.11 -11.05
CA ALA A 240 8.51 -9.78 -10.86
C ALA A 240 8.71 -10.96 -11.83
N THR A 241 7.67 -11.77 -12.01
CA THR A 241 7.68 -12.93 -12.93
C THR A 241 7.82 -12.49 -14.38
N HIS A 242 7.14 -11.42 -14.77
CA HIS A 242 7.16 -10.88 -16.13
C HIS A 242 8.15 -9.72 -16.32
N ALA A 243 9.13 -9.58 -15.43
CA ALA A 243 10.03 -8.41 -15.42
C ALA A 243 10.79 -8.18 -16.74
N ASN A 244 10.97 -9.21 -17.57
CA ASN A 244 11.63 -9.07 -18.87
C ASN A 244 10.68 -8.58 -19.99
N ASP A 245 9.36 -8.64 -19.78
CA ASP A 245 8.34 -8.24 -20.76
C ASP A 245 7.08 -7.70 -20.06
N PHE A 246 7.10 -6.40 -19.77
CA PHE A 246 5.94 -5.70 -19.20
C PHE A 246 4.80 -5.46 -20.20
N THR A 247 5.04 -5.73 -21.49
CA THR A 247 4.07 -5.53 -22.57
C THR A 247 3.32 -6.81 -22.93
N ALA A 248 3.70 -7.94 -22.32
CA ALA A 248 3.00 -9.20 -22.45
C ALA A 248 1.49 -8.99 -22.22
N LYS A 249 0.67 -9.33 -23.21
CA LYS A 249 -0.78 -9.11 -23.18
C LYS A 249 -1.43 -9.71 -21.92
N GLU A 250 -0.94 -10.87 -21.50
CA GLU A 250 -1.37 -11.54 -20.28
C GLU A 250 -1.11 -10.70 -19.03
N LEU A 251 0.13 -10.20 -18.85
CA LEU A 251 0.47 -9.34 -17.72
C LEU A 251 -0.38 -8.08 -17.72
N VAL A 252 -0.51 -7.41 -18.87
CA VAL A 252 -1.34 -6.20 -19.00
C VAL A 252 -2.78 -6.47 -18.59
N ALA A 253 -3.35 -7.61 -18.99
CA ALA A 253 -4.70 -8.00 -18.58
C ALA A 253 -4.78 -8.28 -17.07
N GLN A 254 -3.81 -8.99 -16.50
CA GLN A 254 -3.74 -9.27 -15.06
C GLN A 254 -3.64 -7.99 -14.23
N LEU A 255 -2.76 -7.05 -14.60
CA LEU A 255 -2.59 -5.78 -13.89
C LEU A 255 -3.85 -4.90 -13.94
N LYS A 256 -4.56 -4.89 -15.07
CA LYS A 256 -5.87 -4.21 -15.17
C LYS A 256 -6.92 -4.88 -14.28
N GLY A 257 -6.90 -6.21 -14.19
CA GLY A 257 -7.73 -6.98 -13.28
C GLY A 257 -7.47 -6.57 -11.83
N TYR A 258 -6.21 -6.61 -11.38
CA TYR A 258 -5.84 -6.17 -10.04
C TYR A 258 -6.21 -4.71 -9.79
N GLN A 259 -5.95 -3.80 -10.72
CA GLN A 259 -6.36 -2.41 -10.57
C GLN A 259 -7.87 -2.26 -10.33
N SER A 260 -8.69 -3.03 -11.05
CA SER A 260 -10.14 -3.00 -10.91
C SER A 260 -10.58 -3.56 -9.55
N GLU A 261 -10.04 -4.71 -9.14
CA GLU A 261 -10.27 -5.30 -7.82
C GLU A 261 -9.87 -4.34 -6.69
N LEU A 262 -8.73 -3.66 -6.84
CA LEU A 262 -8.24 -2.66 -5.88
C LEU A 262 -9.21 -1.48 -5.75
N LYS A 263 -9.74 -0.94 -6.86
CA LYS A 263 -10.76 0.11 -6.83
C LYS A 263 -12.06 -0.34 -6.17
N GLU A 264 -12.49 -1.57 -6.44
CA GLU A 264 -13.67 -2.16 -5.82
C GLU A 264 -13.49 -2.30 -4.30
N LEU A 265 -12.31 -2.70 -3.84
CA LEU A 265 -11.97 -2.76 -2.43
C LEU A 265 -11.91 -1.36 -1.79
N GLN A 266 -11.36 -0.37 -2.51
CA GLN A 266 -11.32 1.02 -2.05
C GLN A 266 -12.72 1.57 -1.77
N ALA A 267 -13.71 1.22 -2.59
CA ALA A 267 -15.10 1.65 -2.40
C ALA A 267 -15.74 1.13 -1.10
N GLN A 268 -15.11 0.15 -0.46
CA GLN A 268 -15.52 -0.40 0.83
C GLN A 268 -14.91 0.35 2.02
N PHE A 269 -13.95 1.26 1.79
CA PHE A 269 -13.38 2.12 2.81
C PHE A 269 -14.36 3.25 3.09
N LYS A 270 -15.29 2.99 4.00
CA LYS A 270 -16.29 3.96 4.47
C LYS A 270 -16.18 4.13 5.97
#